data_AF-A0AB34XLD1-F1
#
_entry.id   AF-A0AB34XLD1-F1
#
_cell.length_a   1.000
_cell.length_b   1.000
_cell.length_c   1.000
_cell.angle_alpha   90.00
_cell.angle_beta   90.00
_cell.angle_gamma   90.00
#
_symmetry.space_group_name_H-M   'P 1'
#
loop_
_entity.id
_entity.type
_entity.pdbx_description
1 polymer ?
#
loop_
_entity_poly.entity_id
_entity_poly.type
_entity_poly.pdbx_seq_one_letter_code
_entity_poly.pdbx_strand_id
1 'polypeptide(L)'
;MAARLLEERGLTILAQRLRTPYGELDILAADSEWLIAVEVKQRRSLQESALCLTARQSQRLMEAFNYILLTKPDWNRPSTRFDLIVVDPSGQARRIQDALRQF
;
A
#
# COMPACT_ATOMS: atom_id res chain seq x y z
N MET A 1 -8.49 -1.82 -11.38
CA MET A 1 -9.47 -1.83 -10.28
C MET A 1 -8.93 -1.24 -8.99
N ALA A 2 -7.84 -1.78 -8.41
CA ALA A 2 -7.26 -1.23 -7.19
C ALA A 2 -6.82 0.23 -7.34
N ALA A 3 -6.09 0.57 -8.42
CA ALA A 3 -5.73 1.96 -8.74
C ALA A 3 -6.98 2.87 -8.85
N ARG A 4 -7.95 2.47 -9.67
CA ARG A 4 -9.23 3.17 -9.81
C ARG A 4 -9.97 3.40 -8.49
N LEU A 5 -9.99 2.41 -7.60
CA LEU A 5 -10.59 2.49 -6.27
C LEU A 5 -9.91 3.55 -5.38
N LEU A 6 -8.61 3.78 -5.57
CA LEU A 6 -7.82 4.78 -4.87
C LEU A 6 -8.03 6.16 -5.50
N GLU A 7 -8.05 6.25 -6.83
CA GLU A 7 -8.32 7.48 -7.58
C GLU A 7 -9.73 8.03 -7.30
N GLU A 8 -10.74 7.16 -7.27
CA GLU A 8 -12.12 7.50 -6.87
C GLU A 8 -12.21 8.00 -5.41
N ARG A 9 -11.18 7.73 -4.59
CA ARG A 9 -11.03 8.24 -3.22
C ARG A 9 -10.11 9.47 -3.13
N GLY A 10 -9.79 10.10 -4.26
CA GLY A 10 -9.00 11.33 -4.31
C GLY A 10 -7.49 11.13 -4.17
N LEU A 11 -6.99 9.90 -4.31
CA LEU A 11 -5.55 9.64 -4.31
C LEU A 11 -4.96 9.69 -5.72
N THR A 12 -3.76 10.23 -5.82
CA THR A 12 -2.94 10.18 -7.04
C THR A 12 -2.09 8.91 -7.04
N ILE A 13 -2.09 8.16 -8.13
CA ILE A 13 -1.20 7.00 -8.29
C ILE A 13 0.18 7.51 -8.74
N LEU A 14 1.20 7.32 -7.90
CA LEU A 14 2.58 7.69 -8.20
C LEU A 14 3.30 6.58 -8.97
N ALA A 15 3.03 5.32 -8.62
CA ALA A 15 3.61 4.16 -9.29
C ALA A 15 2.77 2.89 -9.09
N GLN A 16 2.95 1.92 -9.98
CA GLN A 16 2.44 0.55 -9.87
C GLN A 16 3.59 -0.43 -10.12
N ARG A 17 3.60 -1.57 -9.43
CA ARG A 17 4.68 -2.58 -9.47
C ARG A 17 6.06 -1.94 -9.27
N LEU A 18 6.16 -1.06 -8.27
CA LEU A 18 7.35 -0.28 -7.98
C LEU A 18 8.41 -1.19 -7.34
N ARG A 19 9.52 -1.39 -8.05
CA ARG A 19 10.65 -2.15 -7.56
C ARG A 19 11.59 -1.27 -6.75
N THR A 20 11.99 -1.79 -5.59
CA THR A 20 13.02 -1.23 -4.71
C THR A 20 14.06 -2.31 -4.42
N PRO A 21 15.26 -1.95 -3.94
CA PRO A 21 16.23 -2.94 -3.45
C PRO A 21 15.69 -3.86 -2.35
N TYR A 22 14.65 -3.41 -1.65
CA TYR A 22 14.00 -4.12 -0.55
C TYR A 22 12.77 -4.92 -1.01
N GLY A 23 12.39 -4.87 -2.29
CA GLY A 23 11.32 -5.65 -2.89
C GLY A 23 10.33 -4.82 -3.70
N GLU A 24 9.22 -5.42 -4.10
CA GLU A 24 8.19 -4.79 -4.94
C GLU A 24 7.02 -4.28 -4.09
N LEU A 25 6.55 -3.06 -4.41
CA LEU A 25 5.28 -2.49 -3.92
C LEU A 25 4.26 -2.55 -5.05
N ASP A 26 3.06 -3.09 -4.81
CA ASP A 26 2.04 -3.22 -5.86
C ASP A 26 1.58 -1.84 -6.37
N ILE A 27 1.27 -0.92 -5.45
CA ILE A 27 0.87 0.45 -5.77
C ILE A 27 1.47 1.42 -4.76
N LEU A 28 1.99 2.54 -5.25
CA LEU A 28 2.31 3.71 -4.44
C LEU A 28 1.35 4.84 -4.82
N ALA A 29 0.61 5.34 -3.86
CA ALA A 29 -0.36 6.41 -4.04
C ALA A 29 -0.11 7.55 -3.05
N ALA A 30 -0.64 8.74 -3.34
CA ALA A 30 -0.50 9.88 -2.44
C ALA A 30 -1.65 10.88 -2.54
N ASP A 31 -1.87 11.63 -1.46
CA ASP A 31 -2.60 12.91 -1.45
C ASP A 31 -1.66 14.02 -0.95
N SER A 32 -2.17 15.14 -0.44
CA SER A 32 -1.34 16.23 0.10
C SER A 32 -0.62 15.87 1.40
N GLU A 33 -1.13 14.90 2.17
CA GLU A 33 -0.65 14.55 3.51
C GLU A 33 0.03 13.18 3.55
N TRP A 34 -0.46 12.22 2.78
CA TRP A 34 -0.09 10.81 2.90
C TRP A 34 0.64 10.30 1.67
N LEU A 35 1.76 9.62 1.91
CA LEU A 35 2.38 8.68 0.97
C LEU A 35 1.98 7.26 1.37
N ILE A 36 1.28 6.56 0.49
CA ILE A 36 0.57 5.32 0.82
C ILE A 36 1.10 4.19 -0.06
N ALA A 37 1.73 3.21 0.58
CA ALA A 37 2.04 1.94 -0.06
C ALA A 37 0.81 1.04 0.07
N VAL A 38 0.38 0.45 -1.04
CA VAL A 38 -0.81 -0.41 -1.07
C VAL A 38 -0.43 -1.76 -1.65
N GLU A 39 -0.71 -2.82 -0.89
CA GLU A 39 -0.62 -4.20 -1.36
C GLU A 39 -2.00 -4.68 -1.83
N VAL A 40 -2.04 -5.48 -2.90
CA VAL A 40 -3.28 -6.00 -3.48
C VAL A 40 -3.30 -7.51 -3.37
N LYS A 41 -4.25 -8.07 -2.62
CA LYS A 41 -4.40 -9.52 -2.44
C LYS A 41 -5.71 -10.03 -3.02
N GLN A 42 -5.64 -11.08 -3.83
CA GLN A 42 -6.81 -11.86 -4.21
C GLN A 42 -7.13 -12.86 -3.11
N ARG A 43 -8.35 -12.85 -2.57
CA ARG A 43 -8.78 -13.82 -1.55
C ARG A 43 -10.22 -14.28 -1.77
N ARG A 44 -10.49 -15.54 -1.44
CA ARG A 44 -11.84 -16.11 -1.45
C ARG A 44 -12.65 -15.78 -0.17
N SER A 45 -12.00 -15.39 0.93
CA SER A 45 -12.66 -15.00 2.18
C SER A 45 -11.87 -13.91 2.94
N LEU A 46 -12.60 -13.03 3.64
CA LEU A 46 -12.08 -11.93 4.46
C LEU A 46 -11.83 -12.39 5.92
N GLN A 47 -10.92 -13.34 6.13
CA GLN A 47 -10.49 -13.65 7.51
C GLN A 47 -9.56 -12.54 8.04
N GLU A 48 -9.98 -11.86 9.09
CA GLU A 48 -9.31 -10.68 9.66
C GLU A 48 -7.87 -10.94 10.11
N SER A 49 -7.58 -12.12 10.64
CA SER A 49 -6.23 -12.52 11.08
C SER A 49 -5.19 -12.50 9.95
N ALA A 50 -5.63 -12.52 8.70
CA ALA A 50 -4.76 -12.53 7.53
C ALA A 50 -4.65 -11.15 6.84
N LEU A 51 -5.24 -10.11 7.45
CA LEU A 51 -5.22 -8.73 6.98
C LEU A 51 -4.09 -7.91 7.60
N CYS A 52 -3.47 -8.39 8.69
CA CYS A 52 -2.28 -7.79 9.27
C CYS A 52 -1.01 -8.19 8.51
N LEU A 53 -0.06 -7.27 8.46
CA LEU A 53 1.27 -7.55 7.97
C LEU A 53 2.09 -8.36 8.97
N THR A 54 2.86 -9.32 8.46
CA THR A 54 3.90 -9.98 9.26
C THR A 54 5.04 -9.01 9.55
N ALA A 55 5.80 -9.23 10.63
CA ALA A 55 6.95 -8.39 10.99
C ALA A 55 7.96 -8.21 9.83
N ARG A 56 8.22 -9.28 9.07
CA ARG A 56 9.09 -9.24 7.89
C ARG A 56 8.53 -8.34 6.79
N GLN A 57 7.21 -8.36 6.57
CA GLN A 57 6.58 -7.48 5.59
C GLN A 57 6.64 -6.03 6.06
N SER A 58 6.36 -5.75 7.33
CA SER A 58 6.45 -4.41 7.89
C SER A 58 7.86 -3.83 7.75
N GLN A 59 8.90 -4.60 8.11
CA GLN A 59 10.30 -4.17 7.95
C GLN A 59 10.64 -3.86 6.49
N ARG A 60 10.26 -4.75 5.57
CA ARG A 60 10.47 -4.57 4.13
C ARG A 60 9.86 -3.26 3.61
N LEU A 61 8.66 -2.93 4.08
CA LEU A 61 7.92 -1.74 3.65
C LEU A 61 8.53 -0.45 4.22
N MET A 62 9.00 -0.48 5.47
CA MET A 62 9.72 0.65 6.07
C MET A 62 11.00 0.96 5.30
N GLU A 63 11.79 -0.06 4.95
CA GLU A 63 12.99 0.13 4.12
C GLU A 63 12.67 0.65 2.72
N ALA A 64 11.59 0.15 2.10
CA ALA A 64 11.12 0.65 0.82
C ALA A 64 10.72 2.13 0.88
N PHE A 65 10.04 2.57 1.93
CA PHE A 65 9.73 3.99 2.13
C PHE A 65 10.99 4.83 2.32
N ASN A 66 11.92 4.41 3.18
CA ASN A 66 13.18 5.12 3.38
C ASN A 66 13.93 5.31 2.04
N TYR A 67 14.00 4.25 1.24
CA TYR A 67 14.59 4.30 -0.10
C TYR A 67 13.87 5.28 -1.03
N ILE A 68 12.54 5.25 -1.07
CA ILE A 68 11.74 6.15 -1.91
C ILE A 68 11.95 7.60 -1.49
N LEU A 69 11.92 7.90 -0.19
CA LEU A 69 12.11 9.26 0.32
C LEU A 69 13.51 9.82 0.00
N LEU A 70 14.53 8.96 0.01
CA LEU A 70 15.90 9.34 -0.35
C LEU A 70 16.10 9.53 -1.86
N THR A 71 15.44 8.72 -2.68
CA THR A 71 15.69 8.69 -4.14
C THR A 71 14.67 9.47 -4.97
N LYS A 72 13.50 9.78 -4.39
CA LYS A 72 12.37 10.49 -5.03
C LYS A 72 11.83 11.57 -4.09
N PRO A 73 12.59 12.66 -3.84
CA PRO A 73 12.17 13.72 -2.92
C PRO A 73 10.82 14.36 -3.28
N ASP A 74 10.45 14.43 -4.56
CA ASP A 74 9.16 14.98 -5.02
C ASP A 74 7.94 14.16 -4.56
N TRP A 75 8.16 12.90 -4.16
CA TRP A 75 7.12 12.01 -3.66
C TRP A 75 6.94 12.09 -2.15
N ASN A 76 7.76 12.89 -1.46
CA ASN A 76 7.69 13.04 -0.02
C ASN A 76 6.34 13.63 0.42
N ARG A 77 5.83 13.13 1.54
CA ARG A 77 4.61 13.59 2.18
C ARG A 77 4.80 13.63 3.69
N PRO A 78 4.04 14.50 4.41
CA PRO A 78 4.13 14.62 5.86
C PRO A 78 3.99 13.28 6.61
N SER A 79 3.17 12.37 6.08
CA SER A 79 2.91 11.08 6.71
C SER A 79 3.00 9.92 5.72
N THR A 80 3.31 8.73 6.23
CA THR A 80 3.31 7.48 5.45
C THR A 80 2.32 6.49 6.03
N ARG A 81 1.67 5.71 5.16
CA ARG A 81 0.72 4.66 5.58
C ARG A 81 0.85 3.44 4.70
N PHE A 82 0.54 2.28 5.26
CA PHE A 82 0.36 1.07 4.48
C PHE A 82 -1.08 0.61 4.50
N ASP A 83 -1.63 0.39 3.31
CA ASP A 83 -2.99 -0.11 3.12
C ASP A 83 -2.98 -1.46 2.43
N LEU A 84 -4.06 -2.21 2.63
CA LEU A 84 -4.33 -3.45 1.93
C LEU A 84 -5.60 -3.30 1.09
N ILE A 85 -5.54 -3.67 -0.19
CA ILE A 85 -6.73 -3.88 -1.00
C ILE A 85 -6.94 -5.38 -1.16
N VAL A 86 -8.11 -5.85 -0.75
CA VAL A 86 -8.53 -7.23 -0.99
C VAL A 86 -9.52 -7.26 -2.14
N VAL A 87 -9.30 -8.18 -3.06
CA VAL A 87 -10.16 -8.44 -4.21
C VAL A 87 -10.76 -9.83 -4.08
N ASP A 88 -12.08 -9.93 -4.14
CA ASP A 88 -12.79 -11.21 -4.14
C ASP A 88 -12.90 -11.82 -5.56
N PRO A 89 -13.34 -13.09 -5.69
CA PRO A 89 -13.49 -13.73 -7.00
C PRO A 89 -14.53 -13.09 -7.93
N SER A 90 -15.46 -12.31 -7.40
CA SER A 90 -16.45 -11.55 -8.20
C SER A 90 -15.86 -10.23 -8.73
N GLY A 91 -14.65 -9.87 -8.30
CA GLY A 91 -14.01 -8.60 -8.63
C GLY A 91 -14.45 -7.46 -7.72
N GLN A 92 -15.05 -7.71 -6.55
CA GLN A 92 -15.29 -6.64 -5.59
C GLN A 92 -13.99 -6.32 -4.84
N ALA A 93 -13.62 -5.04 -4.79
CA ALA A 93 -12.44 -4.57 -4.08
C ALA A 93 -12.80 -3.81 -2.81
N ARG A 94 -12.14 -4.16 -1.70
CA ARG A 94 -12.24 -3.43 -0.43
C ARG A 94 -10.86 -2.97 0.02
N ARG A 95 -10.76 -1.69 0.39
CA ARG A 95 -9.56 -1.09 1.00
C ARG A 95 -9.64 -1.18 2.52
N ILE A 96 -8.55 -1.62 3.13
CA ILE A 96 -8.30 -1.62 4.57
C ILE A 96 -7.14 -0.66 4.78
N GLN A 97 -7.42 0.42 5.52
CA GLN A 97 -6.40 1.42 5.81
C GLN A 97 -5.60 1.01 7.04
N ASP A 98 -4.35 1.43 7.09
CA ASP A 98 -3.50 1.27 8.27
C ASP A 98 -3.33 -0.22 8.66
N ALA A 99 -3.07 -1.06 7.64
CA ALA A 99 -2.89 -2.51 7.82
C ALA A 99 -1.56 -2.89 8.51
N LEU A 100 -0.78 -1.87 8.92
CA LEU A 100 0.41 -1.99 9.75
C LEU A 100 0.12 -2.06 11.26
N ARG A 101 -1.13 -1.89 11.71
CA ARG A 101 -1.42 -1.67 13.15
C ARG A 101 -0.72 -2.69 14.05
N GLN A 102 0.07 -2.08 14.93
CA GLN A 102 1.14 -2.60 15.79
C GLN A 102 0.67 -3.74 16.69
N PHE A 103 1.55 -4.72 16.91
CA PHE A 103 1.48 -5.62 18.06
C PHE A 103 1.68 -4.84 19.37
#